data_AF-A0A800CIW0-F1
#
_entry.id   AF-A0A800CIW0-F1
#
_cell.length_a   1.000
_cell.length_b   1.000
_cell.length_c   1.000
_cell.angle_alpha   90.00
_cell.angle_beta   90.00
_cell.angle_gamma   90.00
#
_symmetry.space_group_name_H-M   'P 1'
#
loop_
_entity.id
_entity.type
_entity.pdbx_description
1 polymer ?
#
loop_
_entity_poly.entity_id
_entity_poly.type
_entity_poly.pdbx_seq_one_letter_code
_entity_poly.pdbx_strand_id
1 'polypeptide(L)'
;PTYLQPGGTARYGITLANYESVIHTYRLTDTLPSQLAYVPNPADDLTYDPATRTLAWQGEVSPGHLDYVIDENSLTLPYLDLADFGAVNLCDDFIANGEDCDDVTVTFNLGVNGYTANLYGETLTQLVISSNGIALAGDTPDSQPQSGHNQWLPDASPPGHLLAGLWRDADMTNSGRFHAAIISSLIEGYDVFYAQWHDAPHVNDPDLTARHAIVIVLNGDGALTGHAFFIYDNISDPTQTIAQGYTIGIEDKLGVRGVS
;
A
#
# COMPACT_ATOMS: atom_id res chain seq x y z
N PRO A 1 -9.93 -20.72 28.99
CA PRO A 1 -11.16 -20.75 28.17
C PRO A 1 -12.41 -20.61 29.05
N THR A 2 -13.13 -19.50 28.89
CA THR A 2 -14.42 -19.30 29.58
C THR A 2 -15.47 -20.09 28.81
N TYR A 3 -15.71 -21.34 29.21
CA TYR A 3 -16.78 -22.14 28.63
C TYR A 3 -18.12 -21.57 29.09
N LEU A 4 -19.02 -21.27 28.15
CA LEU A 4 -20.39 -20.97 28.49
C LEU A 4 -21.07 -22.25 28.98
N GLN A 5 -21.67 -22.18 30.17
CA GLN A 5 -22.53 -23.24 30.68
C GLN A 5 -23.89 -23.19 29.98
N PRO A 6 -24.60 -24.33 29.84
CA PRO A 6 -25.98 -24.34 29.37
C PRO A 6 -26.85 -23.35 30.15
N GLY A 7 -27.63 -22.52 29.44
CA GLY A 7 -28.46 -21.46 30.02
C GLY A 7 -27.71 -20.17 30.36
N GLY A 8 -26.39 -20.11 30.17
CA GLY A 8 -25.61 -18.88 30.27
C GLY A 8 -25.85 -17.93 29.10
N THR A 9 -25.59 -16.64 29.30
CA THR A 9 -25.63 -15.60 28.26
C THR A 9 -24.23 -15.11 27.94
N ALA A 10 -23.95 -14.90 26.65
CA ALA A 10 -22.71 -14.30 26.17
C ALA A 10 -23.04 -12.96 25.50
N ARG A 11 -22.12 -11.99 25.60
CA ARG A 11 -22.14 -10.85 24.69
C ARG A 11 -21.43 -11.24 23.40
N TYR A 12 -22.08 -10.93 22.29
CA TYR A 12 -21.56 -11.10 20.95
C TYR A 12 -21.51 -9.73 20.30
N GLY A 13 -20.36 -9.39 19.72
CA GLY A 13 -20.15 -8.10 19.07
C GLY A 13 -19.47 -8.32 17.73
N ILE A 14 -20.06 -7.75 16.68
CA ILE A 14 -19.42 -7.62 15.38
C ILE A 14 -19.07 -6.15 15.23
N THR A 15 -17.80 -5.86 14.96
CA THR A 15 -17.34 -4.51 14.66
C THR A 15 -17.18 -4.38 13.16
N LEU A 16 -17.79 -3.36 12.59
CA LEU A 16 -17.63 -2.98 11.19
C LEU A 16 -16.94 -1.62 11.15
N ALA A 17 -15.93 -1.52 10.30
CA ALA A 17 -15.20 -0.27 10.05
C ALA A 17 -15.24 0.02 8.56
N ASN A 18 -15.44 1.29 8.22
CA ASN A 18 -15.23 1.81 6.89
C ASN A 18 -13.82 2.40 6.85
N TYR A 19 -12.99 1.91 5.92
CA TYR A 19 -11.61 2.39 5.74
C TYR A 19 -11.47 3.25 4.48
N GLU A 20 -12.59 3.68 3.91
CA GLU A 20 -12.62 4.55 2.74
C GLU A 20 -12.88 6.00 3.14
N SER A 21 -12.57 6.93 2.23
CA SER A 21 -12.77 8.38 2.41
C SER A 21 -14.22 8.82 2.23
N VAL A 22 -15.11 7.92 1.83
CA VAL A 22 -16.51 8.19 1.50
C VAL A 22 -17.46 7.35 2.36
N ILE A 23 -18.70 7.83 2.54
CA ILE A 23 -19.74 7.08 3.26
C ILE A 23 -20.09 5.84 2.43
N HIS A 24 -20.08 4.66 3.07
CA HIS A 24 -20.54 3.42 2.45
C HIS A 24 -21.74 2.83 3.20
N THR A 25 -22.66 2.26 2.43
CA THR A 25 -23.72 1.39 2.96
C THR A 25 -23.21 -0.03 3.00
N TYR A 26 -23.13 -0.60 4.18
CA TYR A 26 -22.73 -2.00 4.36
C TYR A 26 -23.93 -2.87 4.68
N ARG A 27 -23.81 -4.15 4.34
CA ARG A 27 -24.76 -5.18 4.74
C ARG A 27 -24.02 -6.29 5.49
N LEU A 28 -24.41 -6.51 6.73
CA LEU A 28 -23.90 -7.57 7.58
C LEU A 28 -24.94 -8.68 7.67
N THR A 29 -24.50 -9.93 7.53
CA THR A 29 -25.33 -11.11 7.78
C THR A 29 -24.53 -12.15 8.55
N ASP A 30 -25.12 -12.71 9.59
CA ASP A 30 -24.49 -13.77 10.41
C ASP A 30 -25.51 -14.82 10.84
N THR A 31 -25.17 -16.11 10.73
CA THR A 31 -26.06 -17.22 11.08
C THR A 31 -25.64 -17.84 12.40
N LEU A 32 -26.49 -17.72 13.42
CA LEU A 32 -26.21 -18.24 14.76
C LEU A 32 -26.17 -19.78 14.76
N PRO A 33 -25.18 -20.40 15.42
CA PRO A 33 -25.16 -21.84 15.70
C PRO A 33 -26.44 -22.33 16.37
N SER A 34 -26.80 -23.60 16.17
CA SER A 34 -28.10 -24.15 16.62
C SER A 34 -28.21 -24.28 18.13
N GLN A 35 -27.06 -24.24 18.81
CA GLN A 35 -26.93 -24.30 20.26
C GLN A 35 -27.14 -22.92 20.92
N LEU A 36 -27.21 -21.84 20.14
CA LEU A 36 -27.41 -20.48 20.64
C LEU A 36 -28.84 -20.01 20.34
N ALA A 37 -29.40 -19.30 21.31
CA ALA A 37 -30.65 -18.56 21.14
C ALA A 37 -30.34 -17.07 21.16
N TYR A 38 -30.86 -16.32 20.17
CA TYR A 38 -30.75 -14.87 20.17
C TYR A 38 -31.58 -14.27 21.31
N VAL A 39 -30.97 -13.39 22.08
CA VAL A 39 -31.64 -12.60 23.12
C VAL A 39 -31.66 -11.15 22.63
N PRO A 40 -32.81 -10.60 22.20
CA PRO A 40 -32.86 -9.26 21.64
C PRO A 40 -32.45 -8.20 22.66
N ASN A 41 -31.58 -7.28 22.24
CA ASN A 41 -31.29 -6.05 22.97
C ASN A 41 -32.06 -4.90 22.29
N PRO A 42 -32.92 -4.16 23.00
CA PRO A 42 -33.70 -3.06 22.42
C PRO A 42 -32.86 -1.91 21.86
N ALA A 43 -31.55 -1.87 22.16
CA ALA A 43 -30.62 -0.86 21.66
C ALA A 43 -29.87 -1.28 20.38
N ASP A 44 -30.12 -2.48 19.85
CA ASP A 44 -29.41 -3.00 18.66
C ASP A 44 -30.30 -2.86 17.41
N ASP A 45 -29.73 -2.33 16.31
CA ASP A 45 -30.41 -2.20 15.01
C ASP A 45 -30.41 -3.52 14.20
N LEU A 46 -30.14 -4.65 14.85
CA LEU A 46 -30.06 -5.97 14.23
C LEU A 46 -31.45 -6.57 14.01
N THR A 47 -31.73 -6.99 12.78
CA THR A 47 -32.91 -7.79 12.45
C THR A 47 -32.58 -9.28 12.58
N TYR A 48 -33.37 -10.02 13.37
CA TYR A 48 -33.22 -11.47 13.52
C TYR A 48 -34.33 -12.24 12.80
N ASP A 49 -33.96 -13.15 11.91
CA ASP A 49 -34.86 -14.13 11.30
C ASP A 49 -34.77 -15.48 12.04
N PRO A 50 -35.80 -15.90 12.80
CA PRO A 50 -35.79 -17.16 13.53
C PRO A 50 -35.88 -18.40 12.62
N ALA A 51 -36.39 -18.28 11.39
CA ALA A 51 -36.51 -19.42 10.48
C ALA A 51 -35.14 -19.88 9.98
N THR A 52 -34.26 -18.91 9.69
CA THR A 52 -32.89 -19.16 9.21
C THR A 52 -31.84 -19.03 10.31
N ARG A 53 -32.21 -18.51 11.49
CA ARG A 53 -31.32 -18.15 12.61
C ARG A 53 -30.29 -17.10 12.20
N THR A 54 -30.70 -16.14 11.37
CA THR A 54 -29.81 -15.15 10.78
C THR A 54 -30.02 -13.77 11.39
N LEU A 55 -28.95 -13.15 11.85
CA LEU A 55 -28.85 -11.74 12.16
C LEU A 55 -28.49 -10.96 10.90
N ALA A 56 -29.18 -9.85 10.66
CA ALA A 56 -28.90 -8.96 9.56
C ALA A 56 -28.87 -7.51 10.03
N TRP A 57 -27.94 -6.73 9.52
CA TRP A 57 -27.89 -5.29 9.69
C TRP A 57 -27.55 -4.63 8.35
N GLN A 58 -28.10 -3.45 8.13
CA GLN A 58 -27.74 -2.59 7.02
C GLN A 58 -27.73 -1.15 7.51
N GLY A 59 -26.67 -0.42 7.18
CA GLY A 59 -26.57 0.98 7.54
C GLY A 59 -25.39 1.65 6.86
N GLU A 60 -25.42 2.97 6.91
CA GLU A 60 -24.30 3.80 6.47
C GLU A 60 -23.24 3.81 7.58
N VAL A 61 -21.99 3.60 7.17
CA VAL A 61 -20.83 3.79 8.03
C VAL A 61 -20.08 4.99 7.49
N SER A 62 -19.91 6.00 8.34
CA SER A 62 -19.13 7.21 8.01
C SER A 62 -17.72 6.85 7.52
N PRO A 63 -17.06 7.72 6.75
CA PRO A 63 -15.68 7.48 6.34
C PRO A 63 -14.80 7.12 7.52
N GLY A 64 -13.79 6.29 7.26
CA GLY A 64 -12.73 6.06 8.23
C GLY A 64 -12.03 7.38 8.55
N HIS A 65 -11.50 7.51 9.77
CA HIS A 65 -10.51 8.55 10.03
C HIS A 65 -9.22 8.12 9.34
N LEU A 66 -9.05 8.55 8.09
CA LEU A 66 -7.86 8.21 7.33
C LEU A 66 -6.67 9.01 7.85
N ASP A 67 -5.58 8.33 8.18
CA ASP A 67 -4.29 9.00 8.44
C ASP A 67 -3.71 9.60 7.15
N TYR A 68 -4.12 9.07 5.99
CA TYR A 68 -3.68 9.47 4.66
C TYR A 68 -4.85 9.58 3.69
N VAL A 69 -4.79 10.55 2.80
CA VAL A 69 -5.73 10.68 1.67
C VAL A 69 -4.93 10.66 0.38
N ILE A 70 -5.42 9.92 -0.62
CA ILE A 70 -4.89 9.96 -1.98
C ILE A 70 -5.79 10.90 -2.78
N ASP A 71 -5.23 12.04 -3.17
CA ASP A 71 -5.92 13.05 -3.94
C ASP A 71 -5.07 13.48 -5.14
N GLU A 72 -5.73 14.01 -6.18
CA GLU A 72 -5.01 14.71 -7.23
C GLU A 72 -4.22 15.88 -6.64
N ASN A 73 -2.92 15.84 -6.85
CA ASN A 73 -2.01 16.82 -6.27
C ASN A 73 -2.14 18.17 -6.97
N SER A 74 -2.22 19.25 -6.18
CA SER A 74 -2.17 20.61 -6.70
C SER A 74 -0.77 21.04 -7.17
N LEU A 75 0.28 20.39 -6.67
CA LEU A 75 1.66 20.59 -7.14
C LEU A 75 1.89 19.77 -8.41
N THR A 76 2.26 20.43 -9.50
CA THR A 76 2.68 19.75 -10.73
C THR A 76 4.14 19.32 -10.60
N LEU A 77 4.37 18.03 -10.36
CA LEU A 77 5.71 17.45 -10.33
C LEU A 77 6.01 16.80 -11.69
N PRO A 78 7.14 17.12 -12.33
CA PRO A 78 7.52 16.46 -13.57
C PRO A 78 7.97 15.02 -13.29
N TYR A 79 7.69 14.12 -14.23
CA TYR A 79 8.45 12.88 -14.31
C TYR A 79 9.88 13.19 -14.75
N LEU A 80 10.85 12.67 -14.00
CA LEU A 80 12.27 12.77 -14.32
C LEU A 80 12.79 11.40 -14.74
N ASP A 81 13.51 11.34 -15.86
CA ASP A 81 14.36 10.19 -16.17
C ASP A 81 15.69 10.31 -15.43
N LEU A 82 15.87 9.56 -14.33
CA LEU A 82 17.08 9.69 -13.51
C LEU A 82 18.35 9.28 -14.25
N ALA A 83 18.25 8.47 -15.31
CA ALA A 83 19.38 8.14 -16.16
C ALA A 83 19.97 9.38 -16.85
N ASP A 84 19.13 10.35 -17.25
CA ASP A 84 19.58 11.61 -17.86
C ASP A 84 20.41 12.48 -16.91
N PHE A 85 20.30 12.21 -15.59
CA PHE A 85 21.06 12.87 -14.53
C PHE A 85 22.22 12.00 -14.01
N GLY A 86 22.47 10.85 -14.63
CA GLY A 86 23.57 9.95 -14.28
C GLY A 86 23.30 9.06 -13.07
N ALA A 87 22.04 8.84 -12.69
CA ALA A 87 21.72 7.84 -11.67
C ALA A 87 22.05 6.44 -12.18
N VAL A 88 22.63 5.62 -11.29
CA VAL A 88 22.94 4.22 -11.59
C VAL A 88 21.66 3.41 -11.75
N ASN A 89 21.66 2.46 -12.69
CA ASN A 89 20.58 1.47 -12.78
C ASN A 89 20.82 0.40 -11.71
N LEU A 90 19.90 0.29 -10.77
CA LEU A 90 19.98 -0.62 -9.63
C LEU A 90 19.98 -2.10 -10.07
N CYS A 91 19.42 -2.41 -11.24
CA CYS A 91 19.48 -3.75 -11.82
C CYS A 91 20.88 -4.19 -12.25
N ASP A 92 21.80 -3.25 -12.53
CA ASP A 92 23.11 -3.57 -13.09
C ASP A 92 23.93 -4.47 -12.15
N ASP A 93 23.84 -4.25 -10.83
CA ASP A 93 24.57 -5.04 -9.84
C ASP A 93 24.02 -6.48 -9.75
N PHE A 94 22.71 -6.70 -9.82
CA PHE A 94 22.11 -8.03 -9.84
C PHE A 94 22.55 -8.80 -11.10
N ILE A 95 22.39 -8.17 -12.27
CA ILE A 95 22.75 -8.76 -13.56
C ILE A 95 24.25 -9.07 -13.64
N ALA A 96 25.11 -8.17 -13.15
CA ALA A 96 26.56 -8.39 -13.13
C ALA A 96 26.98 -9.58 -12.25
N ASN A 97 26.18 -9.91 -11.24
CA ASN A 97 26.38 -11.07 -10.37
C ASN A 97 25.69 -12.35 -10.89
N GLY A 98 25.04 -12.29 -12.06
CA GLY A 98 24.34 -13.43 -12.67
C GLY A 98 22.97 -13.71 -12.06
N GLU A 99 22.37 -12.71 -11.42
CA GLU A 99 21.02 -12.74 -10.86
C GLU A 99 20.05 -11.99 -11.79
N ASP A 100 18.76 -12.30 -11.65
CA ASP A 100 17.68 -11.61 -12.36
C ASP A 100 17.29 -10.33 -11.60
N CYS A 101 16.86 -9.29 -12.31
CA CYS A 101 16.27 -8.08 -11.70
C CYS A 101 14.74 -8.20 -11.65
N ASP A 102 14.29 -9.30 -11.05
CA ASP A 102 12.89 -9.67 -10.84
C ASP A 102 12.69 -9.94 -9.35
N ASP A 103 11.60 -9.42 -8.78
CA ASP A 103 11.30 -9.48 -7.34
C ASP A 103 12.44 -8.99 -6.41
N VAL A 104 13.36 -8.17 -6.91
CA VAL A 104 14.50 -7.68 -6.12
C VAL A 104 14.11 -6.52 -5.23
N THR A 105 14.86 -6.35 -4.13
CA THR A 105 14.75 -5.18 -3.26
C THR A 105 16.10 -4.53 -3.02
N VAL A 106 16.11 -3.20 -2.91
CA VAL A 106 17.30 -2.42 -2.59
C VAL A 106 17.03 -1.57 -1.35
N THR A 107 17.94 -1.67 -0.38
CA THR A 107 17.84 -0.95 0.89
C THR A 107 18.66 0.33 0.87
N PHE A 108 18.03 1.46 1.18
CA PHE A 108 18.64 2.77 1.25
C PHE A 108 18.69 3.25 2.69
N ASN A 109 19.91 3.38 3.23
CA ASN A 109 20.13 3.95 4.57
C ASN A 109 20.16 5.48 4.48
N LEU A 110 19.00 6.11 4.69
CA LEU A 110 18.83 7.56 4.70
C LEU A 110 19.61 8.21 5.85
N GLY A 111 19.63 7.55 7.01
CA GLY A 111 20.23 8.07 8.24
C GLY A 111 21.74 8.32 8.14
N VAL A 112 22.46 7.57 7.30
CA VAL A 112 23.89 7.79 7.04
C VAL A 112 24.18 9.19 6.50
N ASN A 113 23.24 9.77 5.76
CA ASN A 113 23.33 11.12 5.20
C ASN A 113 22.49 12.14 5.97
N GLY A 114 21.97 11.78 7.16
CA GLY A 114 21.15 12.66 7.98
C GLY A 114 19.73 12.89 7.45
N TYR A 115 19.27 12.06 6.51
CA TYR A 115 17.89 12.12 6.02
C TYR A 115 16.96 11.22 6.83
N THR A 116 15.70 11.64 6.91
CA THR A 116 14.60 10.91 7.50
C THR A 116 13.37 11.00 6.59
N ALA A 117 12.52 9.98 6.61
CA ALA A 117 11.17 10.04 6.05
C ALA A 117 10.14 9.89 7.17
N ASN A 118 8.89 10.25 6.92
CA ASN A 118 7.80 10.03 7.88
C ASN A 118 6.68 9.23 7.23
N LEU A 119 6.25 8.16 7.87
CA LEU A 119 5.14 7.33 7.42
C LEU A 119 4.31 6.92 8.65
N TYR A 120 3.01 7.21 8.66
CA TYR A 120 2.11 7.00 9.81
C TYR A 120 2.63 7.60 11.14
N GLY A 121 3.33 8.73 11.08
CA GLY A 121 3.94 9.39 12.24
C GLY A 121 5.24 8.75 12.72
N GLU A 122 5.68 7.65 12.12
CA GLU A 122 6.96 6.99 12.41
C GLU A 122 8.08 7.65 11.59
N THR A 123 9.18 8.00 12.26
CA THR A 123 10.38 8.53 11.60
C THR A 123 11.24 7.37 11.10
N LEU A 124 11.40 7.30 9.78
CA LEU A 124 12.17 6.25 9.11
C LEU A 124 13.57 6.77 8.76
N THR A 125 14.59 5.97 9.05
CA THR A 125 15.98 6.24 8.64
C THR A 125 16.46 5.29 7.53
N GLN A 126 15.58 4.40 7.09
CA GLN A 126 15.83 3.44 6.03
C GLN A 126 14.57 3.24 5.20
N LEU A 127 14.74 3.09 3.90
CA LEU A 127 13.69 2.68 2.97
C LEU A 127 14.17 1.44 2.22
N VAL A 128 13.24 0.54 1.91
CA VAL A 128 13.49 -0.61 1.02
C VAL A 128 12.61 -0.43 -0.20
N ILE A 129 13.21 -0.42 -1.39
CA ILE A 129 12.49 -0.21 -2.66
C ILE A 129 12.53 -1.50 -3.46
N SER A 130 11.38 -1.95 -3.93
CA SER A 130 11.23 -3.18 -4.72
C SER A 130 11.22 -2.89 -6.23
N SER A 131 11.73 -3.80 -7.06
CA SER A 131 11.53 -3.76 -8.51
C SER A 131 10.05 -3.75 -8.91
N ASN A 132 9.15 -4.22 -8.04
CA ASN A 132 7.73 -4.34 -8.28
C ASN A 132 6.91 -3.07 -8.00
N GLY A 133 7.52 -1.88 -7.84
CA GLY A 133 6.77 -0.63 -7.73
C GLY A 133 6.33 -0.23 -6.31
N ILE A 134 7.02 -0.74 -5.28
CA ILE A 134 6.73 -0.51 -3.86
C ILE A 134 7.92 0.17 -3.16
N ALA A 135 7.62 1.06 -2.21
CA ALA A 135 8.55 1.51 -1.18
C ALA A 135 8.06 1.07 0.21
N LEU A 136 8.95 0.45 0.99
CA LEU A 136 8.67 -0.13 2.31
C LEU A 136 9.48 0.60 3.38
N ALA A 137 8.93 0.70 4.59
CA ALA A 137 9.71 1.08 5.75
C ALA A 137 10.75 -0.01 6.09
N GLY A 138 12.04 0.33 6.12
CA GLY A 138 13.13 -0.66 6.20
C GLY A 138 13.30 -1.43 7.52
N ASP A 139 12.56 -1.05 8.57
CA ASP A 139 12.71 -1.62 9.91
C ASP A 139 11.68 -2.74 10.24
N THR A 140 10.98 -3.29 9.23
CA THR A 140 9.98 -4.36 9.43
C THR A 140 10.54 -5.75 9.04
N PRO A 141 10.59 -6.74 9.96
CA PRO A 141 11.11 -8.09 9.68
C PRO A 141 10.33 -8.91 8.63
N ASP A 142 9.16 -8.43 8.21
CA ASP A 142 8.23 -9.09 7.29
C ASP A 142 8.04 -8.27 5.99
N SER A 143 9.00 -7.39 5.67
CA SER A 143 8.91 -6.42 4.58
C SER A 143 9.20 -6.99 3.19
N GLN A 144 9.41 -8.29 3.03
CA GLN A 144 9.71 -8.83 1.72
C GLN A 144 8.40 -9.01 0.97
N PRO A 145 8.15 -8.25 -0.12
CA PRO A 145 6.96 -8.48 -0.92
C PRO A 145 7.00 -9.93 -1.39
N GLN A 146 5.87 -10.63 -1.24
CA GLN A 146 5.75 -11.95 -1.86
C GLN A 146 5.88 -11.74 -3.37
N SER A 147 6.76 -12.53 -3.98
CA SER A 147 7.07 -12.52 -5.42
C SER A 147 5.82 -12.34 -6.26
N GLY A 148 5.82 -11.37 -7.17
CA GLY A 148 4.83 -11.23 -8.25
C GLY A 148 3.35 -11.05 -7.89
N HIS A 149 2.99 -10.76 -6.63
CA HIS A 149 1.59 -10.64 -6.22
C HIS A 149 1.29 -9.32 -5.53
N ASN A 150 0.58 -8.44 -6.23
CA ASN A 150 -0.04 -7.27 -5.64
C ASN A 150 -1.29 -7.67 -4.83
N GLN A 151 -1.62 -6.87 -3.81
CA GLN A 151 -2.80 -7.09 -2.95
C GLN A 151 -3.59 -5.81 -2.76
N TRP A 152 -4.84 -5.92 -2.33
CA TRP A 152 -5.63 -4.76 -1.93
C TRP A 152 -5.04 -4.13 -0.66
N LEU A 153 -5.13 -2.81 -0.51
CA LEU A 153 -4.68 -2.12 0.69
C LEU A 153 -5.87 -1.45 1.39
N PRO A 154 -5.93 -1.46 2.73
CA PRO A 154 -5.02 -2.17 3.64
C PRO A 154 -5.29 -3.68 3.69
N ASP A 155 -4.25 -4.49 3.87
CA ASP A 155 -4.37 -5.95 4.09
C ASP A 155 -3.36 -6.41 5.15
N ALA A 156 -3.84 -7.15 6.16
CA ALA A 156 -3.03 -7.65 7.26
C ALA A 156 -1.97 -8.70 6.85
N SER A 157 -2.01 -9.16 5.61
CA SER A 157 -1.03 -10.06 5.01
C SER A 157 0.25 -9.28 4.64
N PRO A 158 1.45 -9.78 4.94
CA PRO A 158 2.70 -9.11 4.55
C PRO A 158 2.84 -8.98 3.02
N PRO A 159 3.53 -7.93 2.53
CA PRO A 159 4.25 -6.91 3.29
C PRO A 159 3.30 -5.87 3.90
N GLY A 160 3.73 -5.18 4.97
CA GLY A 160 3.03 -4.03 5.55
C GLY A 160 3.98 -2.85 5.76
N HIS A 161 3.43 -1.68 6.13
CA HIS A 161 4.15 -0.41 6.22
C HIS A 161 4.75 0.06 4.89
N LEU A 162 3.89 0.30 3.91
CA LEU A 162 4.31 0.48 2.52
C LEU A 162 3.58 1.61 1.78
N LEU A 163 4.22 2.03 0.69
CA LEU A 163 3.69 2.87 -0.38
C LEU A 163 3.73 2.05 -1.68
N ALA A 164 2.58 1.82 -2.29
CA ALA A 164 2.44 1.18 -3.60
C ALA A 164 2.17 2.27 -4.65
N GLY A 165 3.18 2.62 -5.45
CA GLY A 165 3.04 3.64 -6.49
C GLY A 165 2.46 3.08 -7.78
N LEU A 166 2.85 1.85 -8.13
CA LEU A 166 2.20 1.01 -9.14
C LEU A 166 2.71 -0.40 -8.89
N TRP A 167 2.18 -1.03 -7.84
CA TRP A 167 2.63 -2.36 -7.46
C TRP A 167 2.09 -3.39 -8.42
N ARG A 168 2.99 -4.03 -9.17
CA ARG A 168 2.73 -5.13 -10.10
C ARG A 168 3.99 -5.98 -10.26
N ASP A 169 3.83 -7.14 -10.89
CA ASP A 169 4.90 -8.09 -11.15
C ASP A 169 5.82 -7.61 -12.29
N ALA A 170 6.98 -7.07 -11.94
CA ALA A 170 7.88 -6.39 -12.88
C ALA A 170 9.26 -7.05 -12.95
N ASP A 171 9.62 -7.51 -14.16
CA ASP A 171 10.89 -8.16 -14.45
C ASP A 171 11.80 -7.26 -15.29
N MET A 172 12.70 -6.53 -14.65
CA MET A 172 13.63 -5.63 -15.34
C MET A 172 14.96 -6.30 -15.74
N THR A 173 15.01 -7.64 -15.76
CA THR A 173 16.24 -8.39 -16.09
C THR A 173 16.74 -8.10 -17.49
N ASN A 174 15.82 -8.05 -18.47
CA ASN A 174 16.17 -7.93 -19.89
C ASN A 174 15.90 -6.53 -20.47
N SER A 175 15.09 -5.71 -19.81
CA SER A 175 14.69 -4.39 -20.29
C SER A 175 14.15 -3.52 -19.15
N GLY A 176 13.96 -2.22 -19.43
CA GLY A 176 13.60 -1.26 -18.40
C GLY A 176 14.80 -0.84 -17.54
N ARG A 177 14.56 0.11 -16.63
CA ARG A 177 15.56 0.58 -15.67
C ARG A 177 14.92 0.87 -14.32
N PHE A 178 15.67 0.58 -13.27
CA PHE A 178 15.27 0.81 -11.89
C PHE A 178 16.26 1.79 -11.26
N HIS A 179 15.79 2.94 -10.78
CA HIS A 179 16.65 3.98 -10.23
C HIS A 179 16.12 4.49 -8.89
N ALA A 180 17.03 5.00 -8.06
CA ALA A 180 16.65 5.83 -6.94
C ALA A 180 17.70 6.92 -6.69
N ALA A 181 17.25 8.09 -6.26
CA ALA A 181 18.11 9.22 -5.91
C ALA A 181 17.47 10.11 -4.85
N ILE A 182 18.30 10.90 -4.17
CA ILE A 182 17.82 12.05 -3.41
C ILE A 182 17.91 13.27 -4.33
N ILE A 183 16.80 13.98 -4.49
CA ILE A 183 16.70 15.14 -5.36
C ILE A 183 16.40 16.36 -4.51
N SER A 184 17.28 17.35 -4.58
CA SER A 184 17.04 18.66 -4.01
C SER A 184 16.23 19.53 -4.96
N SER A 185 15.33 20.37 -4.43
CA SER A 185 14.59 21.39 -5.19
C SER A 185 13.59 20.87 -6.23
N LEU A 186 13.24 19.57 -6.24
CA LEU A 186 12.08 19.10 -7.00
C LEU A 186 10.79 19.71 -6.43
N ILE A 187 10.77 19.88 -5.12
CA ILE A 187 9.75 20.61 -4.37
C ILE A 187 10.46 21.76 -3.65
N GLU A 188 9.97 22.98 -3.80
CA GLU A 188 10.60 24.16 -3.18
C GLU A 188 10.70 23.98 -1.65
N GLY A 189 11.92 24.05 -1.14
CA GLY A 189 12.20 23.94 0.30
C GLY A 189 12.33 22.52 0.84
N TYR A 190 12.19 21.48 0.00
CA TYR A 190 12.30 20.09 0.43
C TYR A 190 13.26 19.29 -0.45
N ASP A 191 14.04 18.43 0.20
CA ASP A 191 14.69 17.31 -0.46
C ASP A 191 13.72 16.13 -0.51
N VAL A 192 13.81 15.32 -1.56
CA VAL A 192 12.93 14.15 -1.75
C VAL A 192 13.73 12.92 -2.07
N PHE A 193 13.28 11.77 -1.58
CA PHE A 193 13.71 10.48 -2.09
C PHE A 193 12.83 10.12 -3.30
N TYR A 194 13.46 9.89 -4.45
CA TYR A 194 12.79 9.60 -5.71
C TYR A 194 13.16 8.19 -6.14
N ALA A 195 12.21 7.25 -6.08
CA ALA A 195 12.34 5.91 -6.65
C ALA A 195 11.62 5.87 -8.00
N GLN A 196 12.28 5.33 -9.03
CA GLN A 196 11.83 5.37 -10.41
C GLN A 196 11.86 3.98 -11.03
N TRP A 197 10.78 3.63 -11.70
CA TRP A 197 10.68 2.50 -12.61
C TRP A 197 10.47 3.08 -14.01
N HIS A 198 11.44 2.88 -14.90
CA HIS A 198 11.44 3.45 -16.24
C HIS A 198 11.33 2.33 -17.28
N ASP A 199 10.24 2.34 -18.05
CA ASP A 199 9.92 1.27 -19.01
C ASP A 199 10.00 -0.11 -18.37
N ALA A 200 9.62 -0.22 -17.08
CA ALA A 200 9.61 -1.50 -16.39
C ALA A 200 8.60 -2.41 -17.11
N PRO A 201 8.97 -3.59 -17.58
CA PRO A 201 8.04 -4.52 -18.22
C PRO A 201 7.28 -5.34 -17.17
N HIS A 202 6.17 -5.97 -17.56
CA HIS A 202 5.48 -6.95 -16.74
C HIS A 202 6.07 -8.35 -17.00
N VAL A 203 6.23 -9.20 -15.98
CA VAL A 203 6.89 -10.51 -16.15
C VAL A 203 6.19 -11.40 -17.20
N ASN A 204 4.86 -11.38 -17.22
CA ASN A 204 4.05 -12.19 -18.14
C ASN A 204 3.84 -11.55 -19.53
N ASP A 205 4.21 -10.27 -19.69
CA ASP A 205 4.12 -9.56 -20.97
C ASP A 205 5.16 -8.45 -21.05
N PRO A 206 6.33 -8.72 -21.65
CA PRO A 206 7.43 -7.76 -21.71
C PRO A 206 7.11 -6.47 -22.50
N ASP A 207 6.08 -6.49 -23.36
CA ASP A 207 5.65 -5.29 -24.09
C ASP A 207 4.75 -4.37 -23.22
N LEU A 208 4.24 -4.90 -22.09
CA LEU A 208 3.44 -4.16 -21.12
C LEU A 208 4.33 -3.38 -20.15
N THR A 209 4.77 -2.20 -20.58
CA THR A 209 5.71 -1.34 -19.86
C THR A 209 5.02 -0.20 -19.11
N ALA A 210 5.61 0.18 -17.98
CA ALA A 210 5.18 1.34 -17.20
C ALA A 210 6.37 2.23 -16.81
N ARG A 211 6.12 3.54 -16.86
CA ARG A 211 6.99 4.59 -16.30
C ARG A 211 6.28 5.27 -15.15
N HIS A 212 6.83 5.12 -13.96
CA HIS A 212 6.29 5.78 -12.77
C HIS A 212 7.38 6.02 -11.73
N ALA A 213 7.05 6.83 -10.73
CA ALA A 213 7.92 7.12 -9.61
C ALA A 213 7.14 7.29 -8.31
N ILE A 214 7.79 6.94 -7.20
CA ILE A 214 7.37 7.30 -5.85
C ILE A 214 8.33 8.36 -5.34
N VAL A 215 7.79 9.51 -4.95
CA VAL A 215 8.54 10.64 -4.39
C VAL A 215 8.16 10.81 -2.94
N ILE A 216 9.10 10.64 -2.01
CA ILE A 216 8.87 10.75 -0.57
C ILE A 216 9.57 12.00 -0.06
N VAL A 217 8.83 12.89 0.60
CA VAL A 217 9.39 14.10 1.19
C VAL A 217 10.31 13.73 2.36
N LEU A 218 11.56 14.20 2.32
CA LEU A 218 12.56 13.95 3.34
C LEU A 218 12.66 15.11 4.33
N ASN A 219 13.02 14.78 5.57
CA ASN A 219 13.22 15.74 6.66
C ASN A 219 12.06 16.72 6.84
N GLY A 220 10.86 16.35 6.41
CA GLY A 220 9.72 17.25 6.36
C GLY A 220 9.44 17.83 7.74
N ASP A 221 9.60 19.13 7.86
CA ASP A 221 8.98 19.94 8.89
C ASP A 221 7.89 20.82 8.24
N GLY A 222 6.72 20.91 8.89
CA GLY A 222 5.60 21.69 8.38
C GLY A 222 4.70 20.94 7.39
N ALA A 223 4.21 21.64 6.37
CA ALA A 223 2.99 21.27 5.64
C ALA A 223 3.09 19.97 4.83
N LEU A 224 4.28 19.61 4.35
CA LEU A 224 4.50 18.39 3.56
C LEU A 224 5.10 17.23 4.36
N THR A 225 5.13 17.35 5.70
CA THR A 225 5.56 16.24 6.56
C THR A 225 4.73 15.01 6.28
N GLY A 226 5.40 13.89 6.00
CA GLY A 226 4.76 12.61 5.69
C GLY A 226 4.12 12.52 4.31
N HIS A 227 4.26 13.52 3.44
CA HIS A 227 3.71 13.44 2.09
C HIS A 227 4.57 12.56 1.18
N ALA A 228 3.89 11.81 0.31
CA ALA A 228 4.48 11.13 -0.82
C ALA A 228 3.67 11.42 -2.08
N PHE A 229 4.28 11.30 -3.24
CA PHE A 229 3.66 11.53 -4.53
C PHE A 229 3.89 10.34 -5.44
N PHE A 230 2.84 9.93 -6.14
CA PHE A 230 2.92 8.97 -7.23
C PHE A 230 2.89 9.74 -8.55
N ILE A 231 3.94 9.59 -9.34
CA ILE A 231 4.07 10.24 -10.65
C ILE A 231 3.99 9.15 -11.71
N TYR A 232 3.11 9.33 -12.69
CA TYR A 232 2.95 8.43 -13.84
C TYR A 232 3.29 9.19 -15.11
N ASP A 233 4.05 8.55 -16.01
CA ASP A 233 4.37 9.10 -17.34
C ASP A 233 3.69 8.25 -18.43
N ASN A 234 4.37 7.24 -18.96
CA ASN A 234 3.85 6.34 -19.97
C ASN A 234 3.45 4.98 -19.38
N ILE A 235 2.19 4.57 -19.62
CA ILE A 235 1.71 3.20 -19.42
C ILE A 235 1.35 2.66 -20.81
N SER A 236 2.05 1.65 -21.30
CA SER A 236 1.97 1.25 -22.72
C SER A 236 0.59 0.75 -23.13
N ASP A 237 -0.08 -0.01 -22.25
CA ASP A 237 -1.47 -0.41 -22.39
C ASP A 237 -2.17 -0.39 -21.01
N PRO A 238 -2.90 0.69 -20.69
CA PRO A 238 -3.63 0.79 -19.42
C PRO A 238 -4.71 -0.28 -19.25
N THR A 239 -5.34 -0.73 -20.35
CA THR A 239 -6.41 -1.74 -20.27
C THR A 239 -5.82 -3.09 -19.89
N GLN A 240 -4.71 -3.45 -20.51
CA GLN A 240 -4.02 -4.70 -20.19
C GLN A 240 -3.35 -4.63 -18.82
N THR A 241 -2.84 -3.46 -18.40
CA THR A 241 -2.33 -3.25 -17.02
C THR A 241 -3.42 -3.53 -15.99
N ILE A 242 -4.63 -3.01 -16.19
CA ILE A 242 -5.78 -3.32 -15.33
C ILE A 242 -6.10 -4.83 -15.34
N ALA A 243 -6.04 -5.48 -16.51
CA ALA A 243 -6.36 -6.89 -16.64
C ALA A 243 -5.34 -7.82 -15.95
N GLN A 244 -4.06 -7.43 -15.89
CA GLN A 244 -3.01 -8.17 -15.17
C GLN A 244 -3.05 -7.95 -13.66
N GLY A 245 -3.72 -6.88 -13.20
CA GLY A 245 -3.77 -6.49 -11.81
C GLY A 245 -2.62 -5.57 -11.42
N TYR A 246 -2.94 -4.61 -10.55
CA TYR A 246 -1.98 -3.69 -9.95
C TYR A 246 -2.56 -3.15 -8.64
N THR A 247 -1.69 -2.58 -7.81
CA THR A 247 -2.09 -1.88 -6.59
C THR A 247 -1.48 -0.48 -6.58
N ILE A 248 -2.29 0.51 -6.25
CA ILE A 248 -1.84 1.85 -5.87
C ILE A 248 -2.33 2.05 -4.44
N GLY A 249 -1.53 2.66 -3.57
CA GLY A 249 -1.99 2.97 -2.23
C GLY A 249 -0.89 3.07 -1.18
N ILE A 250 -1.33 3.06 0.07
CA ILE A 250 -0.51 3.19 1.26
C ILE A 250 -1.16 2.42 2.40
N GLU A 251 -0.37 1.76 3.23
CA GLU A 251 -0.87 1.11 4.44
C GLU A 251 0.13 1.14 5.60
N ASP A 252 -0.41 1.00 6.81
CA ASP A 252 0.36 0.97 8.03
C ASP A 252 1.04 -0.37 8.26
N LYS A 253 1.83 -0.44 9.33
CA LYS A 253 2.63 -1.61 9.68
C LYS A 253 1.83 -2.88 9.97
N LEU A 254 0.54 -2.77 10.24
CA LEU A 254 -0.31 -3.91 10.59
C LEU A 254 -1.29 -4.27 9.47
N GLY A 255 -1.33 -3.51 8.37
CA GLY A 255 -2.30 -3.70 7.30
C GLY A 255 -3.74 -3.49 7.79
N VAL A 256 -3.93 -2.64 8.79
CA VAL A 256 -5.26 -2.32 9.36
C VAL A 256 -5.71 -0.91 9.06
N ARG A 257 -4.78 -0.04 8.65
CA ARG A 257 -5.04 1.32 8.19
C ARG A 257 -4.36 1.53 6.85
N GLY A 258 -5.06 2.16 5.93
CA GLY A 258 -4.56 2.37 4.57
C GLY A 258 -5.61 2.96 3.65
N VAL A 259 -5.20 3.23 2.43
CA VAL A 259 -6.07 3.65 1.33
C VAL A 259 -5.44 3.17 0.02
N SER A 260 -6.27 2.75 -0.93
CA SER A 260 -5.89 2.27 -2.26
C SER A 260 -6.72 2.93 -3.35
#